data_AF-A0A3B9NT35-F1
#
_entry.id   AF-A0A3B9NT35-F1
#
_cell.length_a   1.000
_cell.length_b   1.000
_cell.length_c   1.000
_cell.angle_alpha   90.00
_cell.angle_beta   90.00
_cell.angle_gamma   90.00
#
_symmetry.space_group_name_H-M   'P 1'
#
loop_
_entity.id
_entity.type
_entity.pdbx_description
1 polymer ?
#
loop_
_entity_poly.entity_id
_entity_poly.type
_entity_poly.pdbx_seq_one_letter_code
_entity_poly.pdbx_strand_id
1 'polypeptide(L)'
;MTRPLGFTLLEVLIAMTIFSILGLASNQMLRSVSSIERQMEERTDEYRTLVRVFKMLDRDVSALVYRGVRDEFGDPIAAVSVNQGLYPLEFTRGGWRNPLKLPRSQLQRVAYQYNGEALQRVVWLILDRAQDTKPRVQTLMTGVTDFKVSLINADGSRQEVITAEDGDELPVGVELTISTELWGDLSRRVNLPEYVPFLTQGSAGALDSEDNLNDIEPDQDDEFEPALQPLSPSVLDGVL
;
A
#
# COMPACT_ATOMS: atom_id res chain seq x y z
N MET A 1 -72.72 28.10 -47.24
CA MET A 1 -72.23 28.79 -46.03
C MET A 1 -72.27 27.79 -44.87
N THR A 2 -71.12 27.28 -44.45
CA THR A 2 -71.02 26.39 -43.29
C THR A 2 -70.96 27.26 -42.02
N ARG A 3 -71.83 26.98 -41.05
CA ARG A 3 -71.79 27.64 -39.73
C ARG A 3 -70.62 27.05 -38.92
N PRO A 4 -69.76 27.85 -38.30
CA PRO A 4 -68.77 27.33 -37.35
C PRO A 4 -69.50 26.80 -36.11
N LEU A 5 -69.20 25.56 -35.72
CA LEU A 5 -69.59 25.01 -34.42
C LEU A 5 -68.68 25.60 -33.34
N GLY A 6 -69.28 26.13 -32.27
CA GLY A 6 -68.55 26.62 -31.09
C GLY A 6 -68.27 25.51 -30.08
N PHE A 7 -67.20 25.66 -29.29
CA PHE A 7 -66.84 24.74 -28.21
C PHE A 7 -67.91 24.70 -27.12
N THR A 8 -68.20 23.52 -26.58
CA THR A 8 -69.10 23.38 -25.43
C THR A 8 -68.33 23.54 -24.11
N LEU A 9 -69.02 23.99 -23.05
CA LEU A 9 -68.45 24.06 -21.70
C LEU A 9 -67.90 22.69 -21.25
N LEU A 10 -68.62 21.61 -21.57
CA LEU A 10 -68.26 20.25 -21.21
C LEU A 10 -66.95 19.81 -21.89
N GLU A 11 -66.72 20.23 -23.12
CA GLU A 11 -65.52 19.91 -23.89
C GLU A 11 -64.27 20.59 -23.32
N VAL A 12 -64.40 21.86 -22.92
CA VAL A 12 -63.33 22.59 -22.20
C VAL A 12 -63.04 21.94 -20.85
N LEU A 13 -64.07 21.53 -20.10
CA LEU A 13 -63.91 20.89 -18.80
C LEU A 13 -63.21 19.54 -18.91
N ILE A 14 -63.59 18.70 -19.88
CA ILE A 14 -62.92 17.42 -20.15
C ILE A 14 -61.47 17.66 -20.56
N ALA A 15 -61.21 18.62 -21.46
CA ALA A 15 -59.85 18.94 -21.90
C ALA A 15 -58.96 19.40 -20.72
N MET A 16 -59.48 20.30 -19.85
CA MET A 16 -58.77 20.76 -18.66
C MET A 16 -58.52 19.61 -17.66
N THR A 17 -59.49 18.70 -17.50
CA THR A 17 -59.36 17.56 -16.59
C THR A 17 -58.26 16.62 -17.07
N ILE A 18 -58.27 16.24 -18.35
CA ILE A 18 -57.24 15.37 -18.94
C ILE A 18 -55.87 16.06 -18.87
N PHE A 19 -55.79 17.34 -19.24
CA PHE A 19 -54.54 18.10 -19.19
C PHE A 19 -53.97 18.17 -17.77
N SER A 20 -54.82 18.40 -16.78
CA SER A 20 -54.41 18.44 -15.37
C SER A 20 -53.87 17.08 -14.90
N ILE A 21 -54.53 15.98 -15.27
CA ILE A 21 -54.07 14.63 -14.92
C ILE A 21 -52.71 14.33 -15.56
N LEU A 22 -52.55 14.64 -16.85
CA LEU A 22 -51.28 14.43 -17.56
C LEU A 22 -50.15 15.29 -16.98
N GLY A 23 -50.44 16.56 -16.67
CA GLY A 23 -49.48 17.46 -16.02
C GLY A 23 -49.03 16.95 -14.65
N LEU A 24 -49.98 16.46 -13.84
CA LEU A 24 -49.68 15.87 -12.53
C LEU A 24 -48.85 14.58 -12.66
N ALA A 25 -49.25 13.68 -13.56
CA ALA A 25 -48.55 12.42 -13.80
C ALA A 25 -47.10 12.66 -14.27
N SER A 26 -46.89 13.60 -15.19
CA SER A 26 -45.57 13.97 -15.69
C SER A 26 -44.68 14.54 -14.58
N ASN A 27 -45.20 15.47 -13.76
CA ASN A 27 -44.47 16.03 -12.63
C ASN A 27 -44.15 14.96 -11.56
N GLN A 28 -45.06 14.02 -11.30
CA GLN A 28 -44.81 12.90 -10.38
C GLN A 28 -43.71 11.98 -10.89
N MET A 29 -43.72 11.65 -12.18
CA MET A 29 -42.67 10.85 -12.81
C MET A 29 -41.30 11.52 -12.71
N LEU A 30 -41.21 12.82 -13.03
CA LEU A 30 -39.96 13.58 -12.91
C LEU A 30 -39.41 13.56 -11.47
N ARG A 31 -40.27 13.76 -10.47
CA ARG A 31 -39.88 13.68 -9.06
C ARG A 31 -39.38 12.29 -8.68
N SER A 32 -40.04 11.25 -9.17
CA SER A 32 -39.61 9.87 -8.94
C SER A 32 -38.22 9.62 -9.52
N VAL A 33 -37.98 10.00 -10.78
CA VAL A 33 -36.67 9.83 -11.43
C VAL A 33 -35.60 10.60 -10.66
N SER A 34 -35.86 11.87 -10.31
CA SER A 34 -34.91 12.67 -9.53
C SER A 34 -34.59 12.06 -8.16
N SER A 35 -35.58 11.46 -7.49
CA SER A 35 -35.34 10.78 -6.21
C SER A 35 -34.49 9.51 -6.35
N ILE A 36 -34.69 8.76 -7.43
CA ILE A 36 -33.91 7.56 -7.76
C ILE A 36 -32.47 7.96 -8.08
N GLU A 37 -32.27 9.01 -8.89
CA GLU A 37 -30.94 9.52 -9.22
C GLU A 37 -30.16 9.91 -7.96
N ARG A 38 -30.79 10.65 -7.03
CA ARG A 38 -30.15 11.02 -5.76
C ARG A 38 -29.75 9.81 -4.93
N GLN A 39 -30.65 8.84 -4.78
CA GLN A 39 -30.33 7.62 -4.03
C GLN A 39 -29.21 6.82 -4.72
N MET A 40 -29.22 6.75 -6.04
CA MET A 40 -28.16 6.08 -6.80
C MET A 40 -26.81 6.78 -6.66
N GLU A 41 -26.79 8.11 -6.62
CA GLU A 41 -25.57 8.89 -6.40
C GLU A 41 -24.97 8.61 -5.03
N GLU A 42 -25.78 8.63 -3.97
CA GLU A 42 -25.37 8.28 -2.60
C GLU A 42 -24.76 6.87 -2.54
N ARG A 43 -25.44 5.86 -3.11
CA ARG A 43 -24.94 4.47 -3.17
C ARG A 43 -23.66 4.34 -3.98
N THR A 44 -23.54 5.12 -5.05
CA THR A 44 -22.34 5.11 -5.90
C THR A 44 -21.15 5.67 -5.14
N ASP A 45 -21.33 6.72 -4.35
CA ASP A 45 -20.26 7.32 -3.57
C ASP A 45 -19.81 6.44 -2.39
N GLU A 46 -20.76 5.76 -1.73
CA GLU A 46 -20.48 4.71 -0.75
C GLU A 46 -19.61 3.59 -1.36
N TYR A 47 -20.01 3.07 -2.53
CA TYR A 47 -19.24 2.04 -3.25
C TYR A 47 -17.85 2.54 -3.69
N ARG A 48 -17.75 3.77 -4.20
CA ARG A 48 -16.47 4.39 -4.58
C ARG A 48 -15.54 4.51 -3.38
N THR A 49 -16.08 4.83 -2.20
CA THR A 49 -15.33 4.89 -0.94
C THR A 49 -14.77 3.51 -0.60
N LEU A 50 -15.61 2.47 -0.62
CA LEU A 50 -15.19 1.10 -0.37
C LEU A 50 -14.07 0.64 -1.31
N VAL A 51 -14.22 0.86 -2.62
CA VAL A 51 -13.19 0.53 -3.61
C VAL A 51 -11.88 1.29 -3.34
N ARG A 52 -11.96 2.55 -2.90
CA ARG A 52 -10.78 3.35 -2.55
C ARG A 52 -10.07 2.78 -1.32
N VAL A 53 -10.82 2.34 -0.31
CA VAL A 53 -10.28 1.69 0.90
C VAL A 53 -9.53 0.41 0.53
N PHE A 54 -10.13 -0.50 -0.23
CA PHE A 54 -9.45 -1.74 -0.62
C PHE A 54 -8.22 -1.47 -1.48
N LYS A 55 -8.28 -0.54 -2.44
CA LYS A 55 -7.09 -0.14 -3.22
C LYS A 55 -5.98 0.45 -2.35
N MET A 56 -6.33 1.14 -1.25
CA MET A 56 -5.35 1.67 -0.32
C MET A 56 -4.70 0.55 0.49
N LEU A 57 -5.50 -0.37 1.04
CA LEU A 57 -5.04 -1.55 1.76
C LEU A 57 -4.13 -2.41 0.89
N ASP A 58 -4.57 -2.78 -0.31
CA ASP A 58 -3.78 -3.56 -1.25
C ASP A 58 -2.42 -2.89 -1.52
N ARG A 59 -2.42 -1.58 -1.81
CA ARG A 59 -1.18 -0.85 -2.08
C ARG A 59 -0.25 -0.77 -0.87
N ASP A 60 -0.79 -0.72 0.33
CA ASP A 60 0.03 -0.72 1.54
C ASP A 60 0.63 -2.10 1.78
N VAL A 61 -0.20 -3.15 1.81
CA VAL A 61 0.23 -4.52 2.09
C VAL A 61 1.17 -5.05 1.00
N SER A 62 0.89 -4.80 -0.28
CA SER A 62 1.81 -5.20 -1.37
C SER A 62 3.13 -4.43 -1.38
N ALA A 63 3.20 -3.30 -0.68
CA ALA A 63 4.44 -2.52 -0.52
C ALA A 63 5.12 -2.76 0.83
N LEU A 64 4.70 -3.80 1.57
CA LEU A 64 5.28 -4.18 2.85
C LEU A 64 6.77 -4.50 2.71
N VAL A 65 7.55 -4.13 3.71
CA VAL A 65 8.97 -4.43 3.80
C VAL A 65 9.24 -5.00 5.17
N TYR A 66 9.98 -6.11 5.23
CA TYR A 66 10.39 -6.77 6.48
C TYR A 66 11.49 -5.96 7.19
N ARG A 67 11.13 -4.79 7.71
CA ARG A 67 11.99 -3.92 8.50
C ARG A 67 11.30 -3.51 9.80
N GLY A 68 11.83 -3.98 10.92
CA GLY A 68 11.46 -3.53 12.26
C GLY A 68 11.82 -2.06 12.50
N VAL A 69 11.18 -1.46 13.50
CA VAL A 69 11.38 -0.06 13.88
C VAL A 69 11.55 0.05 15.38
N ARG A 70 11.92 1.22 15.89
CA ARG A 70 11.91 1.51 17.33
C ARG A 70 10.81 2.47 17.69
N ASP A 71 10.15 2.21 18.81
CA ASP A 71 9.10 3.07 19.34
C ASP A 71 9.66 4.32 20.05
N GLU A 72 8.78 5.15 20.62
CA GLU A 72 9.15 6.39 21.32
C GLU A 72 10.03 6.16 22.55
N PHE A 73 10.02 4.95 23.11
CA PHE A 73 10.81 4.53 24.27
C PHE A 73 12.10 3.80 23.85
N GLY A 74 12.28 3.56 22.56
CA GLY A 74 13.44 2.87 21.99
C GLY A 74 13.27 1.36 21.88
N ASP A 75 12.09 0.84 22.24
CA ASP A 75 11.77 -0.59 22.21
C ASP A 75 11.58 -1.07 20.77
N PRO A 76 12.08 -2.27 20.42
CA PRO A 76 11.94 -2.80 19.07
C PRO A 76 10.48 -3.21 18.79
N ILE A 77 9.95 -2.72 17.68
CA ILE A 77 8.68 -3.19 17.11
C ILE A 77 8.97 -4.01 15.85
N ALA A 78 8.35 -5.18 15.77
CA ALA A 78 8.44 -6.08 14.63
C ALA A 78 8.07 -5.41 13.29
N ALA A 79 8.60 -5.92 12.19
CA ALA A 79 8.33 -5.39 10.86
C ALA A 79 6.84 -5.42 10.49
N VAL A 80 6.14 -6.44 10.97
CA VAL A 80 4.71 -6.66 10.85
C VAL A 80 4.22 -7.10 12.23
N SER A 81 3.13 -6.51 12.69
CA SER A 81 2.45 -6.85 13.94
C SER A 81 0.97 -6.98 13.63
N VAL A 82 0.41 -8.15 13.96
CA VAL A 82 -1.01 -8.44 13.81
C VAL A 82 -1.56 -8.82 15.18
N ASN A 83 -2.51 -8.03 15.68
CA ASN A 83 -3.19 -8.19 16.98
C ASN A 83 -2.27 -8.32 18.22
N GLN A 84 -1.00 -7.89 18.14
CA GLN A 84 -0.06 -7.91 19.27
C GLN A 84 0.25 -6.52 19.85
N GLY A 85 0.11 -5.48 19.03
CA GLY A 85 0.40 -4.10 19.42
C GLY A 85 -0.85 -3.30 19.76
N LEU A 86 -0.71 -1.97 19.74
CA LEU A 86 -1.82 -1.03 19.92
C LEU A 86 -2.86 -1.09 18.79
N TYR A 87 -2.47 -1.63 17.64
CA TYR A 87 -3.28 -1.67 16.43
C TYR A 87 -3.49 -3.12 15.96
N PRO A 88 -4.68 -3.47 15.44
CA PRO A 88 -4.94 -4.79 14.83
C PRO A 88 -3.94 -5.16 13.73
N LEU A 89 -3.47 -4.17 12.98
CA LEU A 89 -2.43 -4.34 11.97
C LEU A 89 -1.49 -3.13 12.00
N GLU A 90 -0.19 -3.38 12.14
CA GLU A 90 0.86 -2.39 12.03
C GLU A 90 2.04 -2.99 11.25
N PHE A 91 2.58 -2.27 10.27
CA PHE A 91 3.72 -2.74 9.50
C PHE A 91 4.50 -1.60 8.85
N THR A 92 5.71 -1.93 8.40
CA THR A 92 6.54 -1.02 7.61
C THR A 92 6.27 -1.24 6.12
N ARG A 93 5.96 -0.15 5.38
CA ARG A 93 5.84 -0.18 3.92
C ARG A 93 6.84 0.74 3.23
N GLY A 94 7.28 0.34 2.05
CA GLY A 94 8.08 1.16 1.15
C GLY A 94 7.23 1.98 0.17
N GLY A 95 7.89 2.47 -0.88
CA GLY A 95 7.22 3.13 -2.00
C GLY A 95 6.69 4.55 -1.69
N TRP A 96 7.16 5.20 -0.61
CA TRP A 96 6.85 6.60 -0.38
C TRP A 96 7.65 7.48 -1.36
N ARG A 97 7.05 7.72 -2.53
CA ARG A 97 7.64 8.47 -3.64
C ARG A 97 8.34 9.74 -3.14
N ASN A 98 9.59 9.92 -3.52
CA ASN A 98 10.41 11.09 -3.18
C ASN A 98 10.96 11.76 -4.45
N PRO A 99 10.09 12.29 -5.34
CA PRO A 99 10.53 12.87 -6.60
C PRO A 99 11.44 14.09 -6.40
N LEU A 100 11.24 14.81 -5.30
CA LEU A 100 12.03 15.99 -4.91
C LEU A 100 13.37 15.62 -4.23
N LYS A 101 13.70 14.33 -4.09
CA LYS A 101 14.94 13.81 -3.46
C LYS A 101 15.26 14.46 -2.10
N LEU A 102 14.23 14.72 -1.30
CA LEU A 102 14.38 15.28 0.05
C LEU A 102 15.13 14.27 0.94
N PRO A 103 15.94 14.72 1.93
CA PRO A 103 16.67 13.85 2.85
C PRO A 103 15.72 13.23 3.89
N ARG A 104 14.86 12.31 3.45
CA ARG A 104 13.91 11.57 4.27
C ARG A 104 13.84 10.10 3.86
N SER A 105 13.40 9.25 4.78
CA SER A 105 13.13 7.85 4.49
C SER A 105 12.05 7.72 3.40
N GLN A 106 12.20 6.70 2.55
CA GLN A 106 11.16 6.23 1.62
C GLN A 106 10.25 5.16 2.25
N LEU A 107 10.56 4.77 3.48
CA LEU A 107 9.78 3.85 4.28
C LEU A 107 8.82 4.64 5.18
N GLN A 108 7.65 4.07 5.43
CA GLN A 108 6.66 4.60 6.35
C GLN A 108 6.16 3.48 7.24
N ARG A 109 5.97 3.78 8.52
CA ARG A 109 5.21 2.92 9.41
C ARG A 109 3.72 3.23 9.20
N VAL A 110 2.91 2.19 9.08
CA VAL A 110 1.47 2.31 8.86
C VAL A 110 0.73 1.35 9.76
N ALA A 111 -0.38 1.79 10.32
CA ALA A 111 -1.30 0.94 11.05
C ALA A 111 -2.75 1.13 10.58
N TYR A 112 -3.56 0.12 10.81
CA TYR A 112 -4.99 0.14 10.54
C TYR A 112 -5.76 -0.22 11.79
N GLN A 113 -6.83 0.51 12.06
CA GLN A 113 -7.69 0.28 13.21
C GLN A 113 -9.14 0.64 12.92
N TYR A 114 -10.05 0.03 13.67
CA TYR A 114 -11.39 0.52 13.85
C TYR A 114 -11.49 1.16 15.24
N ASN A 115 -11.92 2.41 15.31
CA ASN A 115 -11.98 3.17 16.57
C ASN A 115 -13.37 3.17 17.23
N GLY A 116 -14.30 2.32 16.78
CA GLY A 116 -15.69 2.32 17.22
C GLY A 116 -16.66 3.16 16.36
N GLU A 117 -16.14 3.94 15.41
CA GLU A 117 -16.96 4.76 14.51
C GLU A 117 -16.55 4.58 13.03
N ALA A 118 -15.24 4.52 12.79
CA ALA A 118 -14.70 4.48 11.44
C ALA A 118 -13.45 3.61 11.34
N LEU A 119 -13.23 3.05 10.16
CA LEU A 119 -11.95 2.47 9.79
C LEU A 119 -10.96 3.60 9.52
N GLN A 120 -9.81 3.52 10.18
CA GLN A 120 -8.76 4.53 10.13
C GLN A 120 -7.44 3.91 9.69
N ARG A 121 -6.66 4.74 9.00
CA ARG A 121 -5.26 4.50 8.66
C ARG A 121 -4.39 5.47 9.43
N VAL A 122 -3.41 4.96 10.15
CA VAL A 122 -2.47 5.71 10.97
C VAL A 122 -1.09 5.64 10.31
N VAL A 123 -0.40 6.77 10.18
CA VAL A 123 0.88 6.84 9.44
C VAL A 123 1.90 7.66 10.20
N TRP A 124 3.12 7.14 10.31
CA TRP A 124 4.27 7.87 10.82
C TRP A 124 5.21 8.23 9.67
N LEU A 125 5.68 9.48 9.66
CA LEU A 125 6.56 10.01 8.60
C LEU A 125 8.05 9.72 8.87
N ILE A 126 8.40 9.34 10.09
CA ILE A 126 9.76 9.03 10.53
C ILE A 126 9.73 7.60 11.07
N LEU A 127 10.70 6.79 10.67
CA LEU A 127 10.73 5.35 10.96
C LEU A 127 11.17 5.06 12.39
N ASP A 128 12.18 5.79 12.87
CA ASP A 128 12.62 5.74 14.26
C ASP A 128 11.88 6.85 15.01
N ARG A 129 11.01 6.47 15.95
CA ARG A 129 10.13 7.42 16.63
C ARG A 129 10.96 8.29 17.57
N ALA A 130 11.32 9.51 17.14
CA ALA A 130 11.69 10.56 18.07
C ALA A 130 10.46 10.91 18.92
N GLN A 131 10.63 11.10 20.24
CA GLN A 131 9.57 11.26 21.25
C GLN A 131 8.42 12.21 20.90
N ASP A 132 8.60 13.14 19.95
CA ASP A 132 7.60 14.15 19.58
C ASP A 132 6.87 13.90 18.23
N THR A 133 7.06 12.75 17.57
CA THR A 133 6.44 12.52 16.25
C THR A 133 5.00 12.01 16.36
N LYS A 134 4.02 12.92 16.24
CA LYS A 134 2.60 12.54 16.20
C LYS A 134 2.24 11.84 14.88
N PRO A 135 1.52 10.70 14.92
CA PRO A 135 1.04 10.08 13.70
C PRO A 135 -0.02 10.93 13.00
N ARG A 136 -0.12 10.75 11.68
CA ARG A 136 -1.25 11.25 10.90
C ARG A 136 -2.32 10.18 10.82
N VAL A 137 -3.50 10.49 11.36
CA VAL A 137 -4.68 9.64 11.29
C VAL A 137 -5.54 10.08 10.11
N GLN A 138 -5.92 9.13 9.26
CA GLN A 138 -6.79 9.32 8.12
C GLN A 138 -8.01 8.42 8.27
N THR A 139 -9.21 9.03 8.35
CA THR A 139 -10.47 8.30 8.25
C THR A 139 -10.65 7.76 6.84
N LEU A 140 -10.84 6.46 6.71
CA LEU A 140 -11.01 5.80 5.41
C LEU A 140 -12.49 5.64 5.05
N MET A 141 -13.29 5.20 6.02
CA MET A 141 -14.67 4.81 5.81
C MET A 141 -15.43 4.73 7.15
N THR A 142 -16.63 5.28 7.17
CA THR A 142 -17.60 5.20 8.28
C THR A 142 -18.59 4.05 8.05
N GLY A 143 -19.43 3.73 9.04
CA GLY A 143 -20.40 2.61 8.93
C GLY A 143 -19.74 1.23 9.00
N VAL A 144 -18.53 1.18 9.56
CA VAL A 144 -17.79 -0.04 9.87
C VAL A 144 -18.18 -0.43 11.29
N THR A 145 -18.43 -1.72 11.52
CA THR A 145 -18.82 -2.27 12.82
C THR A 145 -17.72 -3.09 13.46
N ASP A 146 -16.83 -3.68 12.65
CA ASP A 146 -15.69 -4.48 13.11
C ASP A 146 -14.58 -4.48 12.06
N PHE A 147 -13.33 -4.68 12.53
CA PHE A 147 -12.15 -4.83 11.67
C PHE A 147 -11.25 -5.93 12.21
N LYS A 148 -11.12 -7.00 11.44
CA LYS A 148 -10.32 -8.18 11.79
C LYS A 148 -9.20 -8.40 10.79
N VAL A 149 -8.10 -8.90 11.32
CA VAL A 149 -6.90 -9.19 10.53
C VAL A 149 -6.38 -10.56 10.93
N SER A 150 -6.10 -11.39 9.95
CA SER A 150 -5.42 -12.67 10.12
C SER A 150 -4.35 -12.86 9.06
N LEU A 151 -3.36 -13.67 9.37
CA LEU A 151 -2.29 -14.05 8.46
C LEU A 151 -2.61 -15.42 7.88
N ILE A 152 -2.21 -15.62 6.63
CA ILE A 152 -2.39 -16.86 5.89
C ILE A 152 -1.03 -17.50 5.75
N ASN A 153 -0.87 -18.71 6.28
CA ASN A 153 0.35 -19.51 6.17
C ASN A 153 0.37 -20.28 4.84
N ALA A 154 1.52 -20.86 4.48
CA ALA A 154 1.67 -21.58 3.21
C ALA A 154 0.74 -22.80 3.09
N ASP A 155 0.37 -23.42 4.22
CA ASP A 155 -0.60 -24.51 4.32
C ASP A 155 -2.07 -24.05 4.22
N GLY A 156 -2.31 -22.73 4.14
CA GLY A 156 -3.64 -22.11 4.10
C GLY A 156 -4.31 -21.95 5.47
N SER A 157 -3.64 -22.32 6.56
CA SER A 157 -4.11 -22.05 7.92
C SER A 157 -4.12 -20.54 8.20
N ARG A 158 -5.04 -20.13 9.08
CA ARG A 158 -5.16 -18.74 9.53
C ARG A 158 -4.56 -18.59 10.90
N GLN A 159 -3.75 -17.55 11.05
CA GLN A 159 -3.15 -17.19 12.32
C GLN A 159 -3.48 -15.75 12.65
N GLU A 160 -4.17 -15.53 13.76
CA GLU A 160 -4.59 -14.19 14.19
C GLU A 160 -3.49 -13.42 14.93
N VAL A 161 -2.38 -14.08 15.29
CA VAL A 161 -1.33 -13.52 16.14
C VAL A 161 0.03 -14.09 15.70
N ILE A 162 0.96 -13.24 15.26
CA ILE A 162 2.36 -13.64 15.01
C ILE A 162 3.30 -12.86 15.92
N THR A 163 4.06 -13.58 16.75
CA THR A 163 5.40 -13.16 17.21
C THR A 163 6.36 -13.95 16.33
N ALA A 164 6.79 -13.40 15.20
CA ALA A 164 7.77 -14.09 14.35
C ALA A 164 9.16 -13.82 14.94
N GLU A 165 9.80 -14.87 15.44
CA GLU A 165 11.24 -14.86 15.70
C GLU A 165 12.01 -15.24 14.40
N ASP A 166 13.30 -14.95 14.34
CA ASP A 166 14.13 -15.28 13.17
C ASP A 166 14.09 -16.81 12.90
N GLY A 167 13.51 -17.22 11.76
CA GLY A 167 13.44 -18.62 11.32
C GLY A 167 12.03 -19.22 11.22
N ASP A 168 10.98 -18.51 11.64
CA ASP A 168 9.59 -18.98 11.49
C ASP A 168 9.14 -19.03 10.02
N GLU A 169 8.22 -19.96 9.72
CA GLU A 169 7.57 -20.06 8.41
C GLU A 169 6.80 -18.76 8.13
N LEU A 170 7.27 -17.99 7.16
CA LEU A 170 6.74 -16.67 6.90
C LEU A 170 5.34 -16.77 6.28
N PRO A 171 4.37 -16.00 6.77
CA PRO A 171 3.02 -16.00 6.21
C PRO A 171 3.08 -15.58 4.72
N VAL A 172 2.31 -16.27 3.89
CA VAL A 172 2.21 -16.01 2.45
C VAL A 172 1.22 -14.89 2.14
N GLY A 173 0.34 -14.54 3.09
CA GLY A 173 -0.67 -13.50 2.88
C GLY A 173 -1.29 -12.94 4.16
N VAL A 174 -2.08 -11.89 3.97
CA VAL A 174 -2.94 -11.26 4.99
C VAL A 174 -4.38 -11.36 4.52
N GLU A 175 -5.29 -11.79 5.40
CA GLU A 175 -6.74 -11.65 5.24
C GLU A 175 -7.23 -10.50 6.13
N LEU A 176 -7.86 -9.52 5.49
CA LEU A 176 -8.46 -8.35 6.11
C LEU A 176 -9.98 -8.50 6.00
N THR A 177 -10.69 -8.45 7.11
CA THR A 177 -12.15 -8.50 7.13
C THR A 177 -12.69 -7.21 7.72
N ILE A 178 -13.49 -6.49 6.93
CA ILE A 178 -14.20 -5.27 7.34
C ILE A 178 -15.69 -5.62 7.42
N SER A 179 -16.25 -5.57 8.62
CA SER A 179 -17.70 -5.71 8.82
C SER A 179 -18.35 -4.35 8.71
N THR A 180 -19.42 -4.25 7.95
CA THR A 180 -20.13 -2.99 7.68
C THR A 180 -21.62 -3.16 7.86
N GLU A 181 -22.31 -2.07 8.20
CA GLU A 181 -23.78 -2.08 8.33
C GLU A 181 -24.48 -2.35 6.99
N LEU A 182 -23.93 -1.81 5.89
CA LEU A 182 -24.58 -1.82 4.58
C LEU A 182 -24.24 -3.06 3.74
N TRP A 183 -23.00 -3.54 3.78
CA TRP A 183 -22.52 -4.63 2.92
C TRP A 183 -22.22 -5.92 3.67
N GLY A 184 -22.38 -5.95 4.99
CA GLY A 184 -22.00 -7.08 5.83
C GLY A 184 -20.48 -7.26 5.87
N ASP A 185 -20.04 -8.51 5.93
CA ASP A 185 -18.62 -8.87 6.05
C ASP A 185 -17.92 -8.89 4.70
N LEU A 186 -16.96 -8.00 4.52
CA LEU A 186 -16.15 -7.89 3.32
C LEU A 186 -14.73 -8.35 3.61
N SER A 187 -14.28 -9.40 2.94
CA SER A 187 -12.93 -9.96 3.12
C SER A 187 -12.03 -9.71 1.92
N ARG A 188 -10.80 -9.27 2.19
CA ARG A 188 -9.75 -9.05 1.19
C ARG A 188 -8.51 -9.86 1.57
N ARG A 189 -8.06 -10.72 0.66
CA ARG A 189 -6.79 -11.46 0.80
C ARG A 189 -5.73 -10.81 -0.08
N VAL A 190 -4.56 -10.57 0.50
CA VAL A 190 -3.42 -9.97 -0.20
C VAL A 190 -2.20 -10.81 0.09
N ASN A 191 -1.47 -11.18 -0.97
CA ASN A 191 -0.19 -11.88 -0.82
C ASN A 191 0.84 -10.93 -0.20
N LEU A 192 1.61 -11.46 0.75
CA LEU A 192 2.77 -10.76 1.27
C LEU A 192 3.93 -10.88 0.27
N PRO A 193 4.78 -9.86 0.17
CA PRO A 193 5.99 -9.98 -0.62
C PRO A 193 6.86 -11.10 -0.06
N GLU A 194 7.48 -11.88 -0.94
CA GLU A 194 8.40 -12.95 -0.56
C GLU A 194 9.61 -12.32 0.12
N TYR A 195 9.94 -12.80 1.32
CA TYR A 195 11.18 -12.39 1.99
C TYR A 195 12.33 -13.14 1.33
N VAL A 196 13.16 -12.41 0.60
CA VAL A 196 14.43 -12.93 0.11
C VAL A 196 15.50 -12.54 1.13
N PRO A 197 15.99 -13.46 2.00
CA PRO A 197 17.10 -13.14 2.87
C PRO A 197 18.27 -12.71 2.00
N PHE A 198 18.81 -11.52 2.26
CA PHE A 198 20.03 -11.09 1.60
C PHE A 198 21.14 -12.02 2.11
N LEU A 199 21.53 -13.01 1.31
CA LEU A 199 22.68 -13.85 1.61
C LEU A 199 23.88 -12.92 1.73
N THR A 200 24.31 -12.61 2.95
CA THR A 200 25.63 -12.06 3.19
C THR A 200 26.60 -13.09 2.65
N GLN A 201 27.16 -12.82 1.46
CA GLN A 201 28.26 -13.58 0.92
C GLN A 201 29.46 -13.37 1.85
N GLY A 202 29.55 -14.25 2.84
CA GLY A 202 30.59 -14.32 3.84
C GLY A 202 31.13 -15.74 3.89
N SER A 203 31.50 -16.33 2.75
CA SER A 203 32.58 -17.30 2.78
C SER A 203 33.88 -16.50 2.95
N ALA A 204 34.18 -16.13 4.20
CA ALA A 204 35.56 -16.03 4.58
C ALA A 204 36.17 -17.39 4.26
N GLY A 205 36.96 -17.45 3.19
CA GLY A 205 37.71 -18.65 2.84
C GLY A 205 38.50 -19.07 4.07
N ALA A 206 38.16 -20.24 4.60
CA ALA A 206 39.09 -20.98 5.42
C ALA A 206 40.26 -21.33 4.49
N LEU A 207 41.31 -20.50 4.53
CA LEU A 207 42.62 -20.92 4.09
C LEU A 207 43.16 -21.81 5.21
N ASP A 208 42.93 -23.12 5.04
CA ASP A 208 43.67 -24.15 5.74
C ASP A 208 45.16 -23.82 5.60
N SER A 209 45.77 -23.47 6.73
CA SER A 209 47.20 -23.26 6.84
C SER A 209 47.84 -24.62 7.11
N GLU A 210 47.97 -25.42 6.06
CA GLU A 210 48.89 -26.55 6.03
C GLU A 210 49.65 -26.51 4.70
N ASP A 211 50.81 -25.85 4.70
CA ASP A 211 51.94 -26.44 3.99
C ASP A 211 53.26 -26.06 4.66
N ASN A 212 53.94 -27.10 5.11
CA ASN A 212 55.20 -27.08 5.81
C ASN A 212 56.27 -27.42 4.77
N LEU A 213 56.93 -26.39 4.24
CA LEU A 213 58.10 -26.54 3.35
C LEU A 213 59.21 -25.62 3.85
N ASN A 214 59.75 -25.97 5.02
CA ASN A 214 61.17 -25.80 5.27
C ASN A 214 61.91 -26.83 4.42
N ASP A 215 62.47 -26.39 3.28
CA ASP A 215 63.76 -26.83 2.74
C ASP A 215 63.89 -26.28 1.31
N ILE A 216 64.85 -25.36 1.11
CA ILE A 216 65.89 -25.38 0.07
C ILE A 216 66.75 -24.12 0.23
N GLU A 217 68.06 -24.36 0.33
CA GLU A 217 69.19 -23.45 0.55
C GLU A 217 69.41 -22.34 -0.51
N PRO A 218 70.24 -21.32 -0.21
CA PRO A 218 70.50 -20.17 -1.07
C PRO A 218 71.65 -20.39 -2.09
N ASP A 219 71.77 -19.40 -2.98
CA ASP A 219 72.83 -19.11 -3.95
C ASP A 219 72.78 -19.83 -5.31
N GLN A 220 72.57 -19.06 -6.38
CA GLN A 220 73.69 -18.55 -7.19
C GLN A 220 73.21 -17.59 -8.29
N ASP A 221 74.11 -16.66 -8.57
CA ASP A 221 74.03 -15.56 -9.51
C ASP A 221 73.76 -16.01 -10.95
N ASP A 222 72.94 -15.26 -11.68
CA ASP A 222 73.24 -15.02 -13.09
C ASP A 222 72.74 -13.64 -13.55
N GLU A 223 73.69 -12.96 -14.13
CA GLU A 223 73.80 -11.57 -14.53
C GLU A 223 73.02 -11.29 -15.82
N PHE A 224 72.18 -10.26 -15.85
CA PHE A 224 71.75 -9.63 -17.11
C PHE A 224 71.62 -8.11 -16.97
N GLU A 225 72.31 -7.42 -17.87
CA GLU A 225 72.66 -5.99 -17.91
C GLU A 225 71.49 -4.99 -17.86
N PRO A 226 71.75 -3.73 -17.42
CA PRO A 226 70.77 -2.65 -17.44
C PRO A 226 70.95 -1.70 -18.64
N ALA A 227 69.85 -1.32 -19.30
CA ALA A 227 69.75 -0.13 -20.17
C ALA A 227 68.32 -0.02 -20.73
N LEU A 228 67.57 1.10 -20.75
CA LEU A 228 67.80 2.53 -20.54
C LEU A 228 66.45 3.19 -20.19
N GLN A 229 66.45 4.27 -19.40
CA GLN A 229 65.32 5.21 -19.32
C GLN A 229 65.41 6.30 -20.42
N PRO A 230 64.51 7.30 -20.46
CA PRO A 230 63.44 7.46 -21.45
C PRO A 230 63.74 8.54 -22.48
N LEU A 231 62.91 8.69 -23.53
CA LEU A 231 62.88 9.91 -24.33
C LEU A 231 61.50 10.56 -24.28
N SER A 232 61.50 11.77 -23.72
CA SER A 232 60.39 12.73 -23.64
C SER A 232 60.10 13.38 -25.02
N PRO A 233 59.03 14.20 -25.13
CA PRO A 233 58.25 14.40 -26.36
C PRO A 233 58.75 15.54 -27.25
N SER A 234 58.38 15.49 -28.54
CA SER A 234 58.48 16.64 -29.46
C SER A 234 57.31 16.68 -30.43
N VAL A 235 56.72 17.87 -30.46
CA VAL A 235 55.61 18.39 -31.26
C VAL A 235 56.07 18.68 -32.71
N LEU A 236 55.18 18.57 -33.70
CA LEU A 236 54.84 19.62 -34.69
C LEU A 236 54.23 19.08 -35.99
N ASP A 237 53.16 19.77 -36.41
CA ASP A 237 52.67 20.07 -37.78
C ASP A 237 52.34 18.88 -38.72
N GLY A 238 51.27 18.87 -39.53
CA GLY A 238 50.40 19.91 -40.06
C GLY A 238 50.04 19.52 -41.50
N VAL A 239 48.76 19.67 -41.87
CA VAL A 239 48.23 19.82 -43.25
C VAL A 239 48.39 18.64 -44.23
N LEU A 240 47.30 17.92 -44.48
CA LEU A 240 46.48 17.98 -45.71
C LEU A 240 45.17 17.20 -45.52
#